data_AF-A0A818CIC3-F1
#
_entry.id   AF-A0A818CIC3-F1
#
_cell.length_a   1.000
_cell.length_b   1.000
_cell.length_c   1.000
_cell.angle_alpha   90.00
_cell.angle_beta   90.00
_cell.angle_gamma   90.00
#
_symmetry.space_group_name_H-M   'P 1'
#
loop_
_entity.id
_entity.type
_entity.pdbx_description
1 polymer ?
#
loop_
_entity_poly.entity_id
_entity_poly.type
_entity_poly.pdbx_seq_one_letter_code
_entity_poly.pdbx_strand_id
1 'polypeptide(L)'
;MSSTLNSDSTHLHHRNIDIDMNAKPTRLLKADIATAAAPTTEDDEMEPLPSQPNGARIIAEQSYVQTSMQYFDRILVGFDARWRNWIIRGIFSLIMLVGFAKLVSMGPLVVSLVILLIQIKCFQEIINIGYVVYKSHNLPWFRTLSWYFLFTSNYWLYGESLIHHFGFLMNRNNFLQPLVTYHRMIAFLLYTSGFVGFVLSLKKTYYLKQFTLFGYTHITLMILVTSSHQMIQNICEGMIWFIFPVSLIICNDIMAYMFGFFYGRTPLTKLSPKKTWEGFIGGGVSTLIFGFIFAGVLSSYQFFICPLEYDEEIMGLSMSCIPLHLFQKTTYLMPKPFSLLKRTLELYPFQLHSLVLSLFASSIGPFGGFFASGFKRAFRIKDFAATIPGHGGFVDRFDCQIIMALFTNVYISTFAHVASPHRILQQVLALTPESREEFLRLLRNHVKA
;
A
#
# COMPACT_ATOMS: atom_id res chain seq x y z
N MET A 1 31.57 -38.47 69.85
CA MET A 1 30.66 -37.35 70.16
C MET A 1 29.86 -37.07 68.88
N SER A 2 28.81 -37.78 68.46
CA SER A 2 27.59 -38.29 69.12
C SER A 2 26.70 -37.22 69.76
N SER A 3 25.71 -36.75 68.99
CA SER A 3 24.28 -36.53 69.33
C SER A 3 23.70 -35.32 68.56
N THR A 4 22.43 -35.23 68.14
CA THR A 4 21.48 -36.08 67.37
C THR A 4 20.16 -35.29 67.32
N LEU A 5 19.50 -35.27 66.14
CA LEU A 5 18.02 -35.22 65.91
C LEU A 5 17.24 -33.93 66.34
N ASN A 6 16.11 -33.48 65.76
CA ASN A 6 15.17 -34.01 64.76
C ASN A 6 14.28 -32.90 64.12
N SER A 7 13.45 -33.32 63.16
CA SER A 7 12.46 -32.67 62.27
C SER A 7 11.31 -31.84 62.89
N ASP A 8 10.62 -31.01 62.07
CA ASP A 8 9.19 -31.18 61.69
C ASP A 8 8.56 -30.02 60.90
N SER A 9 7.44 -30.33 60.24
CA SER A 9 6.75 -29.65 59.13
C SER A 9 5.48 -28.87 59.51
N THR A 10 4.90 -28.16 58.51
CA THR A 10 3.46 -27.93 58.20
C THR A 10 2.60 -26.73 58.73
N HIS A 11 1.96 -26.04 57.75
CA HIS A 11 0.59 -25.46 57.65
C HIS A 11 0.15 -24.04 58.17
N LEU A 12 -0.18 -23.15 57.20
CA LEU A 12 -1.40 -22.33 56.93
C LEU A 12 -2.26 -21.65 58.05
N HIS A 13 -2.60 -20.35 57.88
CA HIS A 13 -3.99 -19.83 57.97
C HIS A 13 -4.22 -18.38 57.45
N HIS A 14 -5.33 -18.19 56.71
CA HIS A 14 -5.96 -16.96 56.18
C HIS A 14 -6.61 -16.04 57.24
N ARG A 15 -6.81 -14.73 56.93
CA ARG A 15 -7.98 -13.93 57.40
C ARG A 15 -8.37 -12.77 56.46
N ASN A 16 -9.69 -12.56 56.37
CA ASN A 16 -10.46 -11.71 55.44
C ASN A 16 -10.59 -10.23 55.85
N ILE A 17 -11.01 -9.42 54.87
CA ILE A 17 -11.36 -7.98 54.92
C ILE A 17 -12.84 -7.83 55.26
N ASP A 18 -13.19 -6.93 56.19
CA ASP A 18 -14.56 -6.44 56.42
C ASP A 18 -14.68 -4.96 55.98
N ILE A 19 -15.79 -4.64 55.31
CA ILE A 19 -16.17 -3.32 54.78
C ILE A 19 -17.23 -2.74 55.72
N ASP A 20 -17.01 -1.52 56.23
CA ASP A 20 -18.06 -0.78 56.94
C ASP A 20 -18.64 0.34 56.06
N MET A 21 -19.97 0.28 55.89
CA MET A 21 -20.81 1.21 55.13
C MET A 21 -21.69 1.98 56.13
N ASN A 22 -21.24 3.15 56.60
CA ASN A 22 -22.13 4.24 57.03
C ASN A 22 -21.37 5.50 57.49
N ALA A 23 -21.35 6.56 56.68
CA ALA A 23 -21.54 7.96 57.11
C ALA A 23 -21.47 8.96 55.93
N LYS A 24 -22.45 9.87 55.88
CA LYS A 24 -22.57 11.10 55.06
C LYS A 24 -23.28 12.15 55.94
N PRO A 25 -23.37 13.45 55.59
CA PRO A 25 -22.35 14.44 55.20
C PRO A 25 -22.56 15.83 55.88
N THR A 26 -21.55 16.70 56.09
CA THR A 26 -21.83 18.16 56.29
C THR A 26 -20.75 19.14 55.81
N ARG A 27 -21.24 20.14 55.04
CA ARG A 27 -20.77 21.44 54.51
C ARG A 27 -19.52 22.17 55.09
N LEU A 28 -18.80 22.87 54.21
CA LEU A 28 -18.63 24.35 54.09
C LEU A 28 -17.57 24.67 53.00
N LEU A 29 -17.93 25.08 51.77
CA LEU A 29 -18.19 26.42 51.21
C LEU A 29 -16.95 27.33 50.96
N LYS A 30 -16.62 27.45 49.65
CA LYS A 30 -16.17 28.62 48.86
C LYS A 30 -14.90 29.43 49.21
N ALA A 31 -14.03 29.44 48.19
CA ALA A 31 -13.53 30.62 47.44
C ALA A 31 -12.24 31.35 47.89
N ASP A 32 -11.40 31.54 46.86
CA ASP A 32 -10.66 32.76 46.52
C ASP A 32 -9.16 32.95 46.91
N ILE A 33 -8.37 33.06 45.82
CA ILE A 33 -7.27 34.00 45.54
C ILE A 33 -5.80 33.58 45.84
N ALA A 34 -5.14 33.21 44.74
CA ALA A 34 -3.80 33.61 44.27
C ALA A 34 -2.68 33.97 45.27
N THR A 35 -1.57 33.22 45.27
CA THR A 35 -0.25 33.59 44.66
C THR A 35 0.86 32.63 45.09
N ALA A 36 1.77 32.36 44.14
CA ALA A 36 3.18 31.98 44.28
C ALA A 36 3.62 30.54 44.66
N ALA A 37 4.48 30.03 43.77
CA ALA A 37 5.62 29.11 43.97
C ALA A 37 5.35 27.58 44.09
N ALA A 38 5.92 26.86 43.11
CA ALA A 38 6.06 25.40 43.01
C ALA A 38 7.15 24.86 43.97
N PRO A 39 7.51 23.54 43.99
CA PRO A 39 6.93 22.38 43.29
C PRO A 39 6.71 21.14 44.21
N THR A 40 5.90 20.17 43.77
CA THR A 40 6.29 18.75 43.58
C THR A 40 5.16 17.98 42.90
N THR A 41 5.58 17.22 41.89
CA THR A 41 4.86 16.48 40.86
C THR A 41 4.35 15.12 41.34
N GLU A 42 3.16 14.74 40.91
CA GLU A 42 2.82 13.39 40.42
C GLU A 42 1.37 13.45 39.90
N ASP A 43 1.20 13.56 38.59
CA ASP A 43 0.03 13.05 37.84
C ASP A 43 0.31 13.16 36.33
N ASP A 44 -0.17 12.16 35.61
CA ASP A 44 0.05 11.85 34.19
C ASP A 44 -0.14 13.03 33.22
N GLU A 45 0.96 13.63 32.77
CA GLU A 45 0.98 14.48 31.57
C GLU A 45 1.64 13.73 30.41
N MET A 46 0.84 13.35 29.41
CA MET A 46 1.37 12.99 28.10
C MET A 46 2.16 14.18 27.55
N GLU A 47 3.46 14.00 27.34
CA GLU A 47 4.38 15.04 26.87
C GLU A 47 3.79 15.77 25.64
N PRO A 48 3.57 17.10 25.72
CA PRO A 48 3.04 17.83 24.58
C PRO A 48 4.05 17.76 23.42
N LEU A 49 3.56 17.44 22.21
CA LEU A 49 4.35 17.51 20.99
C LEU A 49 5.09 18.86 20.94
N PRO A 50 6.43 18.87 20.76
CA PRO A 50 7.22 20.07 20.99
C PRO A 50 6.79 21.21 20.08
N SER A 51 6.66 22.40 20.67
CA SER A 51 6.53 23.67 19.95
C SER A 51 7.76 23.86 19.03
N GLN A 52 7.50 24.10 17.75
CA GLN A 52 8.52 24.12 16.71
C GLN A 52 9.42 25.37 16.78
N PRO A 53 10.74 25.20 16.56
CA PRO A 53 11.54 26.23 15.91
C PRO A 53 11.90 25.88 14.45
N ASN A 54 11.64 24.65 13.97
CA ASN A 54 12.26 24.13 12.74
C ASN A 54 11.31 23.64 11.64
N GLY A 55 10.01 23.99 11.67
CA GLY A 55 9.15 23.86 10.48
C GLY A 55 9.71 24.60 9.26
N ALA A 56 10.56 25.62 9.50
CA ALA A 56 11.27 26.39 8.50
C ALA A 56 12.10 25.55 7.50
N ARG A 57 12.62 24.37 7.86
CA ARG A 57 13.41 23.53 6.94
C ARG A 57 12.56 22.70 5.96
N ILE A 58 11.41 22.18 6.40
CA ILE A 58 10.44 21.55 5.50
C ILE A 58 9.82 22.60 4.56
N ILE A 59 9.59 23.82 5.09
CA ILE A 59 9.17 24.99 4.30
C ILE A 59 10.26 25.42 3.30
N ALA A 60 11.55 25.29 3.64
CA ALA A 60 12.65 25.62 2.74
C ALA A 60 12.76 24.68 1.53
N GLU A 61 12.52 23.37 1.69
CA GLU A 61 12.46 22.44 0.55
C GLU A 61 11.21 22.66 -0.32
N GLN A 62 10.09 23.10 0.28
CA GLN A 62 8.91 23.58 -0.43
C GLN A 62 9.18 24.83 -1.32
N SER A 63 10.22 25.63 -1.01
CA SER A 63 10.52 26.88 -1.71
C SER A 63 11.05 26.68 -3.14
N TYR A 64 11.73 25.56 -3.44
CA TYR A 64 12.26 25.31 -4.79
C TYR A 64 11.13 25.06 -5.81
N VAL A 65 10.13 24.26 -5.46
CA VAL A 65 8.93 24.06 -6.30
C VAL A 65 8.08 25.32 -6.40
N GLN A 66 8.10 26.18 -5.38
CA GLN A 66 7.44 27.49 -5.41
C GLN A 66 7.97 28.38 -6.55
N THR A 67 9.24 28.24 -6.94
CA THR A 67 9.84 28.95 -8.08
C THR A 67 9.24 28.54 -9.43
N SER A 68 8.89 27.26 -9.60
CA SER A 68 8.21 26.77 -10.81
C SER A 68 6.75 27.26 -10.90
N MET A 69 6.06 27.35 -9.76
CA MET A 69 4.73 27.96 -9.68
C MET A 69 4.76 29.46 -10.03
N GLN A 70 5.80 30.19 -9.61
CA GLN A 70 5.94 31.61 -9.94
C GLN A 70 5.99 31.89 -11.45
N TYR A 71 6.55 30.98 -12.25
CA TYR A 71 6.58 31.12 -13.72
C TYR A 71 5.18 30.96 -14.32
N PHE A 72 4.42 29.95 -13.91
CA PHE A 72 3.04 29.75 -14.35
C PHE A 72 2.10 30.84 -13.82
N ASP A 73 2.31 31.29 -12.58
CA ASP A 73 1.55 32.40 -11.99
C ASP A 73 1.77 33.71 -12.76
N ARG A 74 2.94 33.93 -13.38
CA ARG A 74 3.20 35.07 -14.28
C ARG A 74 2.51 34.94 -15.64
N ILE A 75 2.31 33.73 -16.15
CA ILE A 75 1.61 33.49 -17.43
C ILE A 75 0.08 33.58 -17.26
N LEU A 76 -0.43 33.21 -16.08
CA LEU A 76 -1.86 33.09 -15.79
C LEU A 76 -2.42 34.26 -14.95
N VAL A 77 -1.78 35.44 -15.02
CA VAL A 77 -2.12 36.63 -14.20
C VAL A 77 -3.56 37.10 -14.42
N GLY A 78 -4.17 36.83 -15.58
CA GLY A 78 -5.54 37.23 -15.91
C GLY A 78 -6.66 36.30 -15.42
N PHE A 79 -6.34 35.14 -14.85
CA PHE A 79 -7.36 34.16 -14.42
C PHE A 79 -7.55 34.16 -12.90
N ASP A 80 -8.81 34.01 -12.47
CA ASP A 80 -9.16 33.79 -11.08
C ASP A 80 -8.40 32.57 -10.50
N ALA A 81 -8.04 32.63 -9.22
CA ALA A 81 -7.19 31.63 -8.56
C ALA A 81 -7.77 30.21 -8.66
N ARG A 82 -9.09 30.10 -8.75
CA ARG A 82 -9.80 28.83 -8.96
C ARG A 82 -9.49 28.21 -10.33
N TRP A 83 -9.59 29.01 -11.39
CA TRP A 83 -9.34 28.59 -12.78
C TRP A 83 -7.86 28.37 -13.06
N ARG A 84 -6.98 29.18 -12.47
CA ARG A 84 -5.52 28.97 -12.56
C ARG A 84 -5.11 27.60 -12.01
N ASN A 85 -5.63 27.23 -10.83
CA ASN A 85 -5.39 25.91 -10.25
C ASN A 85 -5.93 24.77 -11.11
N TRP A 86 -7.09 24.96 -11.75
CA TRP A 86 -7.67 23.98 -12.65
C TRP A 86 -6.79 23.76 -13.88
N ILE A 87 -6.31 24.83 -14.52
CA ILE A 87 -5.42 24.77 -15.69
C ILE A 87 -4.10 24.07 -15.34
N ILE A 88 -3.43 24.49 -14.25
CA ILE A 88 -2.16 23.89 -13.82
C ILE A 88 -2.35 22.39 -13.56
N ARG A 89 -3.42 22.01 -12.85
CA ARG A 89 -3.73 20.60 -12.60
C ARG A 89 -3.97 19.82 -13.88
N GLY A 90 -4.73 20.38 -14.83
CA GLY A 90 -5.00 19.77 -16.12
C GLY A 90 -3.72 19.51 -16.93
N ILE A 91 -2.84 20.50 -17.04
CA ILE A 91 -1.59 20.39 -17.81
C ILE A 91 -0.68 19.30 -17.23
N PHE A 92 -0.43 19.34 -15.92
CA PHE A 92 0.44 18.33 -15.28
C PHE A 92 -0.21 16.94 -15.28
N SER A 93 -1.54 16.84 -15.19
CA SER A 93 -2.24 15.56 -15.34
C SER A 93 -2.05 14.95 -16.72
N LEU A 94 -2.13 15.77 -17.78
CA LEU A 94 -1.88 15.33 -19.16
C LEU A 94 -0.43 14.87 -19.35
N ILE A 95 0.54 15.64 -18.83
CA ILE A 95 1.97 15.28 -18.90
C ILE A 95 2.23 13.94 -18.19
N MET A 96 1.68 13.75 -16.98
CA MET A 96 1.82 12.50 -16.25
C MET A 96 1.14 11.34 -16.97
N LEU A 97 -0.04 11.54 -17.56
CA LEU A 97 -0.76 10.49 -18.30
C LEU A 97 0.03 10.05 -19.53
N VAL A 98 0.56 11.00 -20.31
CA VAL A 98 1.41 10.71 -21.49
C VAL A 98 2.70 10.02 -21.07
N GLY A 99 3.34 10.50 -19.99
CA GLY A 99 4.53 9.86 -19.42
C GLY A 99 4.26 8.42 -18.98
N PHE A 100 3.15 8.18 -18.29
CA PHE A 100 2.73 6.85 -17.85
C PHE A 100 2.43 5.92 -19.04
N ALA A 101 1.69 6.39 -20.05
CA ALA A 101 1.41 5.62 -21.26
C ALA A 101 2.71 5.23 -22.00
N LYS A 102 3.68 6.15 -22.08
CA LYS A 102 5.00 5.85 -22.64
C LYS A 102 5.74 4.78 -21.83
N LEU A 103 5.75 4.88 -20.50
CA LEU A 103 6.38 3.87 -19.64
C LEU A 103 5.73 2.49 -19.81
N VAL A 104 4.41 2.43 -19.87
CA VAL A 104 3.67 1.18 -20.13
C VAL A 104 4.05 0.57 -21.47
N SER A 105 4.22 1.40 -22.51
CA SER A 105 4.62 0.92 -23.84
C SER A 105 6.04 0.31 -23.89
N MET A 106 6.90 0.62 -22.91
CA MET A 106 8.25 0.06 -22.80
C MET A 106 8.26 -1.36 -22.19
N GLY A 107 7.11 -1.88 -21.76
CA GLY A 107 6.94 -3.25 -21.30
C GLY A 107 6.94 -3.44 -19.78
N PRO A 108 6.57 -4.65 -19.31
CA PRO A 108 6.33 -4.95 -17.90
C PRO A 108 7.58 -4.78 -17.01
N LEU A 109 8.77 -5.14 -17.50
CA LEU A 109 10.01 -5.00 -16.72
C LEU A 109 10.33 -3.54 -16.38
N VAL A 110 10.14 -2.64 -17.34
CA VAL A 110 10.39 -1.20 -17.13
C VAL A 110 9.40 -0.65 -16.12
N VAL A 111 8.13 -1.04 -16.23
CA VAL A 111 7.10 -0.65 -15.25
C VAL A 111 7.43 -1.17 -13.85
N SER A 112 7.84 -2.43 -13.71
CA SER A 112 8.26 -3.01 -12.43
C SER A 112 9.45 -2.27 -11.82
N LEU A 113 10.44 -1.88 -12.62
CA LEU A 113 11.58 -1.09 -12.16
C LEU A 113 11.14 0.31 -11.69
N VAL A 114 10.24 0.96 -12.42
CA VAL A 114 9.68 2.26 -12.02
C VAL A 114 8.91 2.15 -10.71
N ILE A 115 8.15 1.08 -10.49
CA ILE A 115 7.45 0.84 -9.23
C ILE A 115 8.43 0.74 -8.05
N LEU A 116 9.53 0.01 -8.23
CA LEU A 116 10.58 -0.10 -7.22
C LEU A 116 11.22 1.27 -6.92
N LEU A 117 11.45 2.10 -7.93
CA LEU A 117 11.97 3.46 -7.75
C LEU A 117 10.97 4.36 -7.01
N ILE A 118 9.69 4.28 -7.36
CA ILE A 118 8.61 5.01 -6.66
C ILE A 118 8.52 4.57 -5.21
N GLN A 119 8.59 3.27 -4.93
CA GLN A 119 8.62 2.73 -3.56
C GLN A 119 9.77 3.31 -2.74
N ILE A 120 10.99 3.33 -3.30
CA ILE A 120 12.17 3.92 -2.64
C ILE A 120 11.93 5.41 -2.34
N LYS A 121 11.33 6.15 -3.28
CA LYS A 121 11.02 7.57 -3.09
C LYS A 121 9.93 7.81 -2.05
N CYS A 122 8.85 7.04 -2.06
CA CYS A 122 7.81 7.08 -1.04
C CYS A 122 8.40 6.77 0.36
N PHE A 123 9.24 5.75 0.46
CA PHE A 123 9.90 5.41 1.73
C PHE A 123 10.79 6.55 2.22
N GLN A 124 11.57 7.16 1.33
CA GLN A 124 12.40 8.33 1.66
C GLN A 124 11.54 9.48 2.20
N GLU A 125 10.42 9.82 1.55
CA GLU A 125 9.51 10.90 1.98
C GLU A 125 8.95 10.63 3.39
N ILE A 126 8.45 9.41 3.65
CA ILE A 126 7.87 9.03 4.94
C ILE A 126 8.93 9.04 6.05
N ILE A 127 10.08 8.38 5.85
CA ILE A 127 11.14 8.32 6.87
C ILE A 127 11.70 9.72 7.19
N ASN A 128 11.78 10.61 6.21
CA ASN A 128 12.24 11.97 6.44
C ASN A 128 11.31 12.75 7.38
N ILE A 129 9.99 12.56 7.28
CA ILE A 129 9.02 13.17 8.21
C ILE A 129 9.27 12.69 9.63
N GLY A 130 9.40 11.37 9.83
CA GLY A 130 9.73 10.81 11.15
C GLY A 130 11.02 11.41 11.71
N TYR A 131 12.06 11.52 10.89
CA TYR A 131 13.34 12.13 11.29
C TYR A 131 13.19 13.59 11.76
N VAL A 132 12.42 14.39 11.03
CA VAL A 132 12.22 15.81 11.38
C VAL A 132 11.37 15.96 12.64
N VAL A 133 10.28 15.21 12.76
CA VAL A 133 9.33 15.31 13.89
C VAL A 133 9.98 14.91 15.21
N TYR A 134 10.74 13.81 15.23
CA TYR A 134 11.39 13.32 16.45
C TYR A 134 12.73 14.02 16.76
N LYS A 135 13.10 15.05 15.97
CA LYS A 135 14.26 15.93 16.16
C LYS A 135 15.54 15.14 16.44
N SER A 136 15.76 14.07 15.67
CA SER A 136 16.78 13.04 15.89
C SER A 136 18.19 13.45 15.46
N HIS A 137 18.57 14.72 15.62
CA HIS A 137 19.88 15.23 15.17
C HIS A 137 21.07 14.55 15.88
N ASN A 138 20.84 13.93 17.05
CA ASN A 138 21.87 13.25 17.85
C ASN A 138 21.67 11.72 17.97
N LEU A 139 20.74 11.14 17.21
CA LEU A 139 20.51 9.69 17.20
C LEU A 139 21.43 9.04 16.16
N PRO A 140 22.44 8.27 16.59
CA PRO A 140 23.36 7.63 15.65
C PRO A 140 22.63 6.51 14.89
N TRP A 141 23.06 6.26 13.65
CA TRP A 141 22.68 5.11 12.82
C TRP A 141 21.21 4.99 12.36
N PHE A 142 20.25 5.77 12.88
CA PHE A 142 18.83 5.59 12.54
C PHE A 142 18.55 5.62 11.02
N ARG A 143 19.14 6.57 10.29
CA ARG A 143 18.99 6.65 8.82
C ARG A 143 19.55 5.41 8.15
N THR A 144 20.80 5.08 8.45
CA THR A 144 21.51 3.93 7.88
C THR A 144 20.74 2.63 8.15
N LEU A 145 20.25 2.46 9.37
CA LEU A 145 19.50 1.29 9.78
C LEU A 145 18.12 1.20 9.10
N SER A 146 17.44 2.32 8.90
CA SER A 146 16.17 2.33 8.15
C SER A 146 16.37 1.97 6.68
N TRP A 147 17.42 2.48 6.04
CA TRP A 147 17.80 2.07 4.69
C TRP A 147 18.22 0.60 4.63
N TYR A 148 18.95 0.12 5.62
CA TYR A 148 19.32 -1.29 5.74
C TYR A 148 18.08 -2.18 5.75
N PHE A 149 17.10 -1.89 6.61
CA PHE A 149 15.85 -2.66 6.64
C PHE A 149 15.07 -2.57 5.33
N LEU A 150 15.07 -1.42 4.65
CA LEU A 150 14.48 -1.33 3.30
C LEU A 150 15.13 -2.33 2.34
N PHE A 151 16.47 -2.33 2.23
CA PHE A 151 17.17 -3.25 1.33
C PHE A 151 16.96 -4.72 1.73
N THR A 152 16.98 -5.03 3.03
CA THR A 152 16.71 -6.38 3.54
C THR A 152 15.30 -6.85 3.21
N SER A 153 14.28 -6.02 3.44
CA SER A 153 12.88 -6.36 3.11
C SER A 153 12.68 -6.52 1.60
N ASN A 154 13.31 -5.66 0.79
CA ASN A 154 13.28 -5.81 -0.66
C ASN A 154 13.96 -7.10 -1.11
N TYR A 155 15.13 -7.42 -0.56
CA TYR A 155 15.82 -8.67 -0.85
C TYR A 155 14.92 -9.86 -0.54
N TRP A 156 14.34 -9.93 0.67
CA TRP A 156 13.42 -11.01 1.06
C TRP A 156 12.30 -11.21 0.02
N LEU A 157 11.48 -10.18 -0.20
CA LEU A 157 10.26 -10.28 -1.01
C LEU A 157 10.56 -10.37 -2.51
N TYR A 158 11.34 -9.43 -3.05
CA TYR A 158 11.63 -9.41 -4.49
C TYR A 158 12.56 -10.53 -4.92
N GLY A 159 13.49 -10.94 -4.06
CA GLY A 159 14.35 -12.08 -4.35
C GLY A 159 13.54 -13.36 -4.56
N GLU A 160 12.51 -13.61 -3.75
CA GLU A 160 11.64 -14.77 -3.92
C GLU A 160 10.87 -14.73 -5.25
N SER A 161 10.32 -13.56 -5.62
CA SER A 161 9.66 -13.39 -6.93
C SER A 161 10.62 -13.51 -8.11
N LEU A 162 11.84 -12.96 -8.01
CA LEU A 162 12.85 -13.09 -9.05
C LEU A 162 13.29 -14.55 -9.22
N ILE A 163 13.48 -15.28 -8.13
CA ILE A 163 13.82 -16.72 -8.17
C ILE A 163 12.66 -17.51 -8.79
N HIS A 164 11.41 -17.18 -8.49
CA HIS A 164 10.26 -17.86 -9.08
C HIS A 164 10.19 -17.68 -10.61
N HIS A 165 10.44 -16.48 -11.13
CA HIS A 165 10.31 -16.19 -12.57
C HIS A 165 11.60 -16.40 -13.37
N PHE A 166 12.78 -16.23 -12.76
CA PHE A 166 14.09 -16.24 -13.41
C PHE A 166 15.08 -17.23 -12.78
N GLY A 167 14.63 -18.10 -11.87
CA GLY A 167 15.50 -19.02 -11.13
C GLY A 167 16.36 -19.90 -12.02
N PHE A 168 15.83 -20.36 -13.16
CA PHE A 168 16.60 -21.14 -14.14
C PHE A 168 17.78 -20.35 -14.73
N LEU A 169 17.56 -19.08 -15.11
CA LEU A 169 18.60 -18.21 -15.65
C LEU A 169 19.68 -17.93 -14.60
N MET A 170 19.26 -17.65 -13.35
CA MET A 170 20.18 -17.31 -12.26
C MET A 170 21.01 -18.52 -11.80
N ASN A 171 20.45 -19.74 -11.85
CA ASN A 171 21.15 -20.96 -11.42
C ASN A 171 22.22 -21.43 -12.42
N ARG A 172 22.21 -20.93 -13.67
CA ARG A 172 23.30 -21.21 -14.63
C ARG A 172 24.60 -20.48 -14.30
N ASN A 173 24.56 -19.42 -13.49
CA ASN A 173 25.74 -18.64 -13.15
C ASN A 173 26.26 -19.04 -11.76
N ASN A 174 27.48 -19.59 -11.71
CA ASN A 174 28.12 -20.06 -10.46
C ASN A 174 28.18 -18.99 -9.36
N PHE A 175 28.25 -17.71 -9.73
CA PHE A 175 28.28 -16.60 -8.77
C PHE A 175 26.93 -16.36 -8.08
N LEU A 176 25.83 -16.47 -8.83
CA LEU A 176 24.47 -16.17 -8.32
C LEU A 176 23.81 -17.38 -7.66
N GLN A 177 24.26 -18.59 -8.01
CA GLN A 177 23.76 -19.84 -7.46
C GLN A 177 23.67 -19.87 -5.92
N PRO A 178 24.70 -19.50 -5.13
CA PRO A 178 24.58 -19.51 -3.67
C PRO A 178 23.56 -18.49 -3.15
N LEU A 179 23.43 -17.32 -3.80
CA LEU A 179 22.44 -16.30 -3.42
C LEU A 179 21.01 -16.79 -3.66
N VAL A 180 20.77 -17.57 -4.71
CA VAL A 180 19.47 -18.15 -5.03
C VAL A 180 19.14 -19.31 -4.09
N THR A 181 20.07 -20.26 -3.95
CA THR A 181 19.85 -21.49 -3.16
C THR A 181 19.64 -21.18 -1.67
N TYR A 182 20.41 -20.25 -1.13
CA TYR A 182 20.34 -19.89 0.30
C TYR A 182 19.56 -18.59 0.55
N HIS A 183 18.78 -18.12 -0.43
CA HIS A 183 18.05 -16.84 -0.39
C HIS A 183 17.34 -16.57 0.94
N ARG A 184 16.47 -17.50 1.37
CA ARG A 184 15.68 -17.36 2.60
C ARG A 184 16.56 -17.27 3.86
N MET A 185 17.62 -18.07 3.90
CA MET A 185 18.56 -18.04 5.04
C MET A 185 19.37 -16.74 5.07
N ILE A 186 19.89 -16.30 3.92
CA ILE A 186 20.61 -15.02 3.80
C ILE A 186 19.70 -13.87 4.21
N ALA A 187 18.45 -13.85 3.74
CA ALA A 187 17.49 -12.80 4.08
C ALA A 187 17.17 -12.77 5.58
N PHE A 188 17.02 -13.94 6.21
CA PHE A 188 16.85 -14.06 7.67
C PHE A 188 18.08 -13.56 8.45
N LEU A 189 19.29 -13.92 8.02
CA LEU A 189 20.54 -13.46 8.62
C LEU A 189 20.75 -11.94 8.46
N LEU A 190 20.35 -11.38 7.31
CA LEU A 190 20.36 -9.93 7.10
C LEU A 190 19.37 -9.24 8.05
N TYR A 191 18.15 -9.75 8.20
CA TYR A 191 17.18 -9.14 9.10
C TYR A 191 17.63 -9.21 10.57
N THR A 192 18.09 -10.38 11.02
CA THR A 192 18.57 -10.58 12.39
C THR A 192 19.80 -9.74 12.70
N SER A 193 20.74 -9.57 11.77
CA SER A 193 21.89 -8.68 11.97
C SER A 193 21.48 -7.21 12.05
N GLY A 194 20.49 -6.78 11.26
CA GLY A 194 19.88 -5.45 11.40
C GLY A 194 19.22 -5.25 12.76
N PHE A 195 18.50 -6.26 13.26
CA PHE A 195 17.89 -6.23 14.58
C PHE A 195 18.95 -6.16 15.70
N VAL A 196 20.01 -6.94 15.63
CA VAL A 196 21.14 -6.83 16.57
C VAL A 196 21.78 -5.45 16.47
N GLY A 197 21.99 -4.92 15.26
CA GLY A 197 22.47 -3.55 15.04
C GLY A 197 21.58 -2.48 15.67
N PHE A 198 20.25 -2.64 15.62
CA PHE A 198 19.31 -1.78 16.33
C PHE A 198 19.52 -1.84 17.85
N VAL A 199 19.57 -3.04 18.42
CA VAL A 199 19.75 -3.25 19.87
C VAL A 199 21.07 -2.64 20.35
N LEU A 200 22.16 -2.84 19.60
CA LEU A 200 23.47 -2.24 19.91
C LEU A 200 23.48 -0.71 19.78
N SER A 201 22.57 -0.13 18.99
CA SER A 201 22.44 1.32 18.83
C SER A 201 21.66 2.00 19.97
N LEU A 202 21.05 1.23 20.88
CA LEU A 202 20.17 1.75 21.92
C LEU A 202 20.92 2.65 22.90
N LYS A 203 20.36 3.84 23.17
CA LYS A 203 20.88 4.81 24.14
C LYS A 203 19.84 5.09 25.21
N LYS A 204 20.25 5.01 26.48
CA LYS A 204 19.37 5.14 27.67
C LYS A 204 18.50 6.39 27.67
N THR A 205 19.00 7.49 27.13
CA THR A 205 18.30 8.78 27.06
C THR A 205 17.19 8.83 26.00
N TYR A 206 17.16 7.89 25.05
CA TYR A 206 16.32 7.99 23.85
C TYR A 206 15.50 6.72 23.54
N TYR A 207 15.34 5.79 24.47
CA TYR A 207 14.65 4.51 24.21
C TYR A 207 13.28 4.69 23.55
N LEU A 208 12.40 5.51 24.12
CA LEU A 208 11.05 5.71 23.56
C LEU A 208 11.10 6.21 22.11
N LYS A 209 11.99 7.17 21.82
CA LYS A 209 12.18 7.70 20.46
C LYS A 209 12.73 6.64 19.52
N GLN A 210 13.70 5.83 19.95
CA GLN A 210 14.29 4.76 19.14
C GLN A 210 13.29 3.66 18.83
N PHE A 211 12.51 3.19 19.81
CA PHE A 211 11.46 2.19 19.59
C PHE A 211 10.31 2.74 18.73
N THR A 212 9.91 4.00 18.93
CA THR A 212 8.89 4.65 18.08
C THR A 212 9.35 4.72 16.63
N LEU A 213 10.58 5.17 16.39
CA LEU A 213 11.16 5.26 15.05
C LEU A 213 11.40 3.87 14.42
N PHE A 214 11.79 2.87 15.22
CA PHE A 214 11.90 1.48 14.76
C PHE A 214 10.54 0.93 14.31
N GLY A 215 9.50 1.10 15.12
CA GLY A 215 8.13 0.73 14.77
C GLY A 215 7.61 1.49 13.54
N TYR A 216 7.90 2.79 13.46
CA TYR A 216 7.57 3.63 12.32
C TYR A 216 8.19 3.11 11.01
N THR A 217 9.47 2.73 11.03
CA THR A 217 10.15 2.11 9.88
C THR A 217 9.48 0.79 9.50
N HIS A 218 9.21 -0.11 10.45
CA HIS A 218 8.65 -1.43 10.15
C HIS A 218 7.21 -1.37 9.61
N ILE A 219 6.36 -0.50 10.17
CA ILE A 219 5.01 -0.28 9.65
C ILE A 219 5.08 0.30 8.23
N THR A 220 5.98 1.26 8.00
CA THR A 220 6.18 1.84 6.66
C THR A 220 6.64 0.79 5.66
N LEU A 221 7.58 -0.08 6.04
CA LEU A 221 8.05 -1.18 5.19
C LEU A 221 6.93 -2.18 4.90
N MET A 222 6.18 -2.58 5.93
CA MET A 222 5.06 -3.50 5.79
C MET A 222 4.02 -2.98 4.79
N ILE A 223 3.69 -1.69 4.84
CA ILE A 223 2.70 -1.10 3.93
C ILE A 223 3.29 -0.91 2.52
N LEU A 224 4.45 -0.25 2.40
CA LEU A 224 5.00 0.14 1.10
C LEU A 224 5.62 -1.03 0.34
N VAL A 225 6.48 -1.83 0.97
CA VAL A 225 7.20 -2.92 0.28
C VAL A 225 6.24 -4.04 -0.08
N THR A 226 5.28 -4.38 0.79
CA THR A 226 4.28 -5.40 0.47
C THR A 226 3.39 -4.95 -0.67
N SER A 227 2.88 -3.72 -0.65
CA SER A 227 2.00 -3.24 -1.73
C SER A 227 2.71 -3.13 -3.08
N SER A 228 3.95 -2.63 -3.12
CA SER A 228 4.74 -2.57 -4.36
C SER A 228 5.11 -3.97 -4.87
N HIS A 229 5.37 -4.91 -3.97
CA HIS A 229 5.59 -6.31 -4.32
C HIS A 229 4.35 -6.94 -4.95
N GLN A 230 3.18 -6.78 -4.32
CA GLN A 230 1.92 -7.27 -4.87
C GLN A 230 1.58 -6.63 -6.23
N MET A 231 1.92 -5.36 -6.42
CA MET A 231 1.72 -4.67 -7.69
C MET A 231 2.59 -5.28 -8.80
N ILE A 232 3.82 -5.68 -8.49
CA ILE A 232 4.72 -6.35 -9.44
C ILE A 232 4.25 -7.79 -9.72
N GLN A 233 3.73 -8.51 -8.72
CA GLN A 233 3.12 -9.82 -8.96
C GLN A 233 1.91 -9.70 -9.91
N ASN A 234 1.06 -8.70 -9.71
CA ASN A 234 -0.08 -8.45 -10.61
C ASN A 234 0.41 -8.15 -12.05
N ILE A 235 1.52 -7.43 -12.22
CA ILE A 235 2.12 -7.18 -13.55
C ILE A 235 2.54 -8.50 -14.22
N CYS A 236 3.18 -9.41 -13.47
CA CYS A 236 3.63 -10.69 -14.00
C CYS A 236 2.47 -11.59 -14.45
N GLU A 237 1.32 -11.54 -13.76
CA GLU A 237 0.11 -12.28 -14.15
C GLU A 237 -0.62 -11.65 -15.35
N GLY A 238 -0.20 -10.47 -15.79
CA GLY A 238 -0.72 -9.76 -16.96
C GLY A 238 -0.84 -8.26 -16.69
N MET A 239 -0.36 -7.44 -17.62
CA MET A 239 -0.34 -5.97 -17.47
C MET A 239 -1.73 -5.36 -17.20
N ILE A 240 -2.80 -6.02 -17.63
CA ILE A 240 -4.18 -5.62 -17.36
C ILE A 240 -4.48 -5.55 -15.86
N TRP A 241 -3.93 -6.47 -15.06
CA TRP A 241 -4.11 -6.51 -13.60
C TRP A 241 -3.37 -5.39 -12.87
N PHE A 242 -2.52 -4.64 -13.56
CA PHE A 242 -1.90 -3.43 -13.02
C PHE A 242 -2.55 -2.17 -13.60
N ILE A 243 -2.63 -2.06 -14.93
CA ILE A 243 -3.10 -0.86 -15.61
C ILE A 243 -4.56 -0.59 -15.32
N PHE A 244 -5.40 -1.63 -15.29
CA PHE A 244 -6.83 -1.46 -15.10
C PHE A 244 -7.13 -0.89 -13.70
N PRO A 245 -6.71 -1.50 -12.57
CA PRO A 245 -6.90 -0.92 -11.23
C PRO A 245 -6.31 0.49 -11.05
N VAL A 246 -5.11 0.73 -11.57
CA VAL A 246 -4.46 2.05 -11.49
C VAL A 246 -5.31 3.10 -12.21
N SER A 247 -5.82 2.76 -13.39
CA SER A 247 -6.68 3.65 -14.19
C SER A 247 -8.03 3.92 -13.52
N LEU A 248 -8.59 2.95 -12.79
CA LEU A 248 -9.83 3.15 -12.03
C LEU A 248 -9.65 4.20 -10.93
N ILE A 249 -8.56 4.14 -10.16
CA ILE A 249 -8.26 5.14 -9.12
C ILE A 249 -8.04 6.53 -9.75
N ILE A 250 -7.28 6.60 -10.84
CA ILE A 250 -7.04 7.86 -11.58
C ILE A 250 -8.37 8.45 -12.09
N CYS A 251 -9.21 7.62 -12.73
CA CYS A 251 -10.52 8.02 -13.22
C CYS A 251 -11.40 8.51 -12.06
N ASN A 252 -11.44 7.78 -10.95
CA ASN A 252 -12.24 8.14 -9.80
C ASN A 252 -11.81 9.50 -9.22
N ASP A 253 -10.51 9.74 -9.07
CA ASP A 253 -10.00 11.02 -8.56
C ASP A 253 -10.29 12.19 -9.50
N ILE A 254 -10.12 12.00 -10.82
CA ILE A 254 -10.41 13.04 -11.83
C ILE A 254 -11.91 13.35 -11.82
N MET A 255 -12.76 12.33 -11.90
CA MET A 255 -14.21 12.52 -11.97
C MET A 255 -14.76 13.07 -10.66
N ALA A 256 -14.26 12.62 -9.50
CA ALA A 256 -14.64 13.19 -8.21
C ALA A 256 -14.24 14.67 -8.09
N TYR A 257 -13.08 15.06 -8.61
CA TYR A 257 -12.68 16.45 -8.71
C TYR A 257 -13.59 17.25 -9.66
N MET A 258 -13.92 16.72 -10.84
CA MET A 258 -14.79 17.40 -11.80
C MET A 258 -16.19 17.63 -11.23
N PHE A 259 -16.85 16.58 -10.72
CA PHE A 259 -18.18 16.73 -10.12
C PHE A 259 -18.15 17.60 -8.86
N GLY A 260 -17.10 17.49 -8.03
CA GLY A 260 -16.93 18.37 -6.88
C GLY A 260 -16.69 19.83 -7.25
N PHE A 261 -16.00 20.10 -8.38
CA PHE A 261 -15.74 21.47 -8.84
C PHE A 261 -17.01 22.16 -9.35
N PHE A 262 -17.81 21.47 -10.17
CA PHE A 262 -19.01 22.04 -10.79
C PHE A 262 -20.25 21.97 -9.90
N TYR A 263 -20.43 20.87 -9.17
CA TYR A 263 -21.67 20.57 -8.43
C TYR A 263 -21.48 20.41 -6.92
N GLY A 264 -20.24 20.45 -6.42
CA GLY A 264 -19.94 20.21 -5.01
C GLY A 264 -20.50 21.30 -4.10
N ARG A 265 -21.33 20.89 -3.14
CA ARG A 265 -21.92 21.79 -2.13
C ARG A 265 -21.74 21.24 -0.72
N THR A 266 -21.77 19.92 -0.55
CA THR A 266 -21.75 19.28 0.77
C THR A 266 -20.40 18.62 1.05
N PRO A 267 -19.66 19.05 2.09
CA PRO A 267 -18.37 18.45 2.43
C PRO A 267 -18.54 17.03 2.96
N LEU A 268 -17.67 16.12 2.52
CA LEU A 268 -17.73 14.69 2.85
C LEU A 268 -17.21 14.39 4.25
N THR A 269 -16.10 15.01 4.65
CA THR A 269 -15.51 14.84 5.99
C THR A 269 -14.89 16.15 6.50
N LYS A 270 -14.85 16.31 7.84
CA LYS A 270 -14.15 17.44 8.48
C LYS A 270 -12.62 17.38 8.25
N LEU A 271 -12.08 16.19 8.08
CA LEU A 271 -10.66 15.96 7.82
C LEU A 271 -10.22 16.48 6.44
N SER A 272 -11.11 16.42 5.45
CA SER A 272 -10.87 16.89 4.09
C SER A 272 -12.02 17.76 3.57
N PRO A 273 -12.09 19.04 3.98
CA PRO A 273 -13.23 19.92 3.70
C PRO A 273 -13.41 20.24 2.20
N LYS A 274 -12.41 19.94 1.37
CA LYS A 274 -12.48 20.14 -0.10
C LYS A 274 -13.10 18.96 -0.84
N LYS A 275 -13.22 17.79 -0.21
CA LYS A 275 -13.88 16.62 -0.82
C LYS A 275 -15.38 16.69 -0.52
N THR A 276 -16.21 16.50 -1.54
CA THR A 276 -17.67 16.68 -1.47
C THR A 276 -18.41 15.39 -1.74
N TRP A 277 -19.62 15.21 -1.17
CA TRP A 277 -20.45 14.03 -1.44
C TRP A 277 -20.86 13.92 -2.91
N GLU A 278 -21.19 15.03 -3.55
CA GLU A 278 -21.59 15.05 -4.97
C GLU A 278 -20.42 14.58 -5.86
N GLY A 279 -19.21 15.04 -5.53
CA GLY A 279 -17.98 14.56 -6.14
C GLY A 279 -17.75 13.06 -5.95
N PHE A 280 -17.91 12.55 -4.72
CA PHE A 280 -17.72 11.12 -4.42
C PHE A 280 -18.70 10.22 -5.19
N ILE A 281 -19.99 10.58 -5.22
CA ILE A 281 -21.02 9.80 -5.93
C ILE A 281 -20.80 9.89 -7.45
N GLY A 282 -20.57 11.09 -7.98
CA GLY A 282 -20.31 11.29 -9.41
C GLY A 282 -19.04 10.58 -9.89
N GLY A 283 -17.99 10.60 -9.09
CA GLY A 283 -16.76 9.83 -9.31
C GLY A 283 -17.04 8.33 -9.37
N GLY A 284 -17.82 7.80 -8.43
CA GLY A 284 -18.13 6.37 -8.39
C GLY A 284 -18.94 5.88 -9.58
N VAL A 285 -20.03 6.57 -9.93
CA VAL A 285 -20.84 6.22 -11.11
C VAL A 285 -20.01 6.28 -12.39
N SER A 286 -19.18 7.31 -12.54
CA SER A 286 -18.30 7.46 -13.71
C SER A 286 -17.25 6.37 -13.78
N THR A 287 -16.69 5.96 -12.64
CA THR A 287 -15.68 4.89 -12.56
C THR A 287 -16.26 3.54 -12.93
N LEU A 288 -17.51 3.25 -12.57
CA LEU A 288 -18.21 2.02 -12.98
C LEU A 288 -18.40 1.96 -14.51
N ILE A 289 -18.88 3.07 -15.11
CA ILE A 289 -19.08 3.17 -16.56
C ILE A 289 -17.75 3.07 -17.29
N PHE A 290 -16.75 3.84 -16.85
CA PHE A 290 -15.40 3.82 -17.39
C PHE A 290 -14.78 2.42 -17.30
N GLY A 291 -14.85 1.79 -16.13
CA GLY A 291 -14.30 0.47 -15.88
C GLY A 291 -14.89 -0.59 -16.81
N PHE A 292 -16.20 -0.60 -17.00
CA PHE A 292 -16.87 -1.55 -17.88
C PHE A 292 -16.44 -1.41 -19.36
N ILE A 293 -16.31 -0.17 -19.84
CA ILE A 293 -15.88 0.12 -21.23
C ILE A 293 -14.40 -0.20 -21.39
N PHE A 294 -13.56 0.30 -20.47
CA PHE A 294 -12.11 0.18 -20.54
C PHE A 294 -11.64 -1.27 -20.40
N ALA A 295 -12.33 -2.07 -19.58
CA ALA A 295 -12.09 -3.51 -19.50
C ALA A 295 -12.29 -4.21 -20.85
N GLY A 296 -13.34 -3.85 -21.60
CA GLY A 296 -13.56 -4.40 -22.95
C GLY A 296 -12.47 -3.99 -23.95
N VAL A 297 -12.00 -2.74 -23.87
CA VAL A 297 -10.89 -2.24 -24.71
C VAL A 297 -9.60 -2.99 -24.40
N LEU A 298 -9.19 -3.06 -23.13
CA LEU A 298 -7.94 -3.73 -22.75
C LEU A 298 -7.96 -5.23 -23.06
N SER A 299 -9.11 -5.90 -22.87
CA SER A 299 -9.27 -7.34 -23.17
C SER A 299 -9.08 -7.68 -24.64
N SER A 300 -9.14 -6.68 -25.54
CA SER A 300 -8.95 -6.88 -26.98
C SER A 300 -7.48 -6.95 -27.40
N TYR A 301 -6.53 -6.57 -26.53
CA TYR A 301 -5.10 -6.50 -26.87
C TYR A 301 -4.29 -7.52 -26.06
N GLN A 302 -3.62 -8.43 -26.77
CA GLN A 302 -2.77 -9.48 -26.18
C GLN A 302 -1.68 -8.93 -25.24
N PHE A 303 -1.08 -7.79 -25.60
CA PHE A 303 -0.07 -7.11 -24.78
C PHE A 303 -0.49 -6.86 -23.32
N PHE A 304 -1.79 -6.62 -23.08
CA PHE A 304 -2.29 -6.37 -21.73
C PHE A 304 -2.70 -7.64 -20.99
N ILE A 305 -3.26 -8.61 -21.69
CA ILE A 305 -3.88 -9.79 -21.06
C ILE A 305 -2.91 -10.94 -20.82
N CYS A 306 -1.83 -11.03 -21.58
CA CYS A 306 -0.92 -12.16 -21.49
C CYS A 306 0.04 -12.02 -20.29
N PRO A 307 0.25 -13.11 -19.52
CA PRO A 307 1.21 -13.13 -18.43
C PRO A 307 2.65 -13.07 -18.97
N LEU A 308 3.56 -12.65 -18.09
CA LEU A 308 4.98 -12.59 -18.37
C LEU A 308 5.61 -13.97 -18.12
N GLU A 309 5.93 -14.68 -19.21
CA GLU A 309 6.57 -15.99 -19.15
C GLU A 309 7.94 -15.97 -19.84
N TYR A 310 8.84 -16.85 -19.38
CA TYR A 310 10.14 -17.06 -20.02
C TYR A 310 9.97 -18.08 -21.15
N ASP A 311 10.36 -17.68 -22.36
CA ASP A 311 10.32 -18.50 -23.55
C ASP A 311 11.71 -19.10 -23.81
N GLU A 312 11.79 -20.43 -23.77
CA GLU A 312 13.05 -21.15 -23.99
C GLU A 312 13.56 -21.03 -25.43
N GLU A 313 12.68 -20.85 -26.41
CA GLU A 313 13.05 -20.77 -27.84
C GLU A 313 13.69 -19.42 -28.18
N ILE A 314 13.16 -18.35 -27.61
CA ILE A 314 13.64 -16.98 -27.85
C ILE A 314 14.78 -16.62 -26.86
N MET A 315 15.05 -17.48 -25.87
CA MET A 315 15.94 -17.21 -24.73
C MET A 315 15.61 -15.86 -24.08
N GLY A 316 14.32 -15.57 -23.93
CA GLY A 316 13.83 -14.24 -23.59
C GLY A 316 12.45 -14.27 -22.97
N LEU A 317 11.99 -13.10 -22.51
CA LEU A 317 10.64 -12.95 -21.99
C LEU A 317 9.65 -12.74 -23.13
N SER A 318 8.56 -13.51 -23.12
CA SER A 318 7.49 -13.39 -24.10
C SER A 318 6.19 -12.97 -23.41
N MET A 319 5.42 -12.15 -24.10
CA MET A 319 4.06 -11.74 -23.72
C MET A 319 3.04 -12.30 -24.72
N SER A 320 3.38 -13.41 -25.37
CA SER A 320 2.54 -14.06 -26.38
C SER A 320 1.87 -15.27 -25.75
N CYS A 321 0.54 -15.28 -25.70
CA CYS A 321 -0.23 -16.35 -25.09
C CYS A 321 -1.54 -16.57 -25.83
N ILE A 322 -2.14 -17.75 -25.63
CA ILE A 322 -3.53 -17.99 -25.97
C ILE A 322 -4.39 -17.31 -24.90
N PRO A 323 -5.26 -16.34 -25.26
CA PRO A 323 -6.08 -15.64 -24.28
C PRO A 323 -6.89 -16.60 -23.41
N LEU A 324 -6.81 -16.43 -22.10
CA LEU A 324 -7.64 -17.17 -21.14
C LEU A 324 -9.13 -16.94 -21.43
N HIS A 325 -9.99 -17.90 -21.06
CA HIS A 325 -11.45 -17.79 -21.25
C HIS A 325 -12.05 -16.50 -20.66
N LEU A 326 -11.42 -15.95 -19.61
CA LEU A 326 -11.77 -14.66 -19.01
C LEU A 326 -11.72 -13.49 -20.02
N PHE A 327 -10.83 -13.59 -21.01
CA PHE A 327 -10.58 -12.62 -22.07
C PHE A 327 -11.08 -13.10 -23.44
N GLN A 328 -11.96 -14.10 -23.47
CA GLN A 328 -12.67 -14.52 -24.68
C GLN A 328 -14.13 -14.07 -24.62
N LYS A 329 -14.67 -13.58 -25.74
CA LYS A 329 -16.07 -13.11 -25.80
C LYS A 329 -17.01 -14.30 -25.56
N THR A 330 -17.87 -14.15 -24.55
CA THR A 330 -18.91 -15.12 -24.21
C THR A 330 -20.28 -14.48 -24.43
N THR A 331 -21.22 -15.26 -24.94
CA THR A 331 -22.59 -14.79 -25.17
C THR A 331 -23.42 -15.01 -23.91
N TYR A 332 -23.93 -13.92 -23.33
CA TYR A 332 -24.80 -13.94 -22.16
C TYR A 332 -26.27 -13.73 -22.56
N LEU A 333 -27.17 -14.45 -21.89
CA LEU A 333 -28.61 -14.27 -22.00
C LEU A 333 -29.05 -13.17 -21.04
N MET A 334 -29.71 -12.14 -21.56
CA MET A 334 -30.14 -11.01 -20.73
C MET A 334 -31.33 -11.40 -19.84
N PRO A 335 -31.30 -11.07 -18.53
CA PRO A 335 -32.47 -11.26 -17.66
C PRO A 335 -33.62 -10.35 -18.09
N LYS A 336 -34.87 -10.79 -17.84
CA LYS A 336 -36.06 -9.94 -18.06
C LYS A 336 -36.04 -8.79 -17.04
N PRO A 337 -36.33 -7.51 -17.43
CA PRO A 337 -36.97 -7.08 -18.68
C PRO A 337 -36.02 -6.75 -19.84
N PHE A 338 -34.70 -6.69 -19.62
CA PHE A 338 -33.74 -6.27 -20.65
C PHE A 338 -33.68 -7.19 -21.88
N SER A 339 -34.13 -8.45 -21.71
CA SER A 339 -34.36 -9.40 -22.80
C SER A 339 -35.31 -8.90 -23.91
N LEU A 340 -36.18 -7.92 -23.61
CA LEU A 340 -37.09 -7.29 -24.58
C LEU A 340 -36.36 -6.42 -25.61
N LEU A 341 -35.23 -5.83 -25.25
CA LEU A 341 -34.46 -4.94 -26.14
C LEU A 341 -33.41 -5.72 -26.95
N LYS A 342 -32.68 -6.63 -26.30
CA LYS A 342 -31.68 -7.48 -26.94
C LYS A 342 -31.59 -8.82 -26.20
N ARG A 343 -31.75 -9.92 -26.93
CA ARG A 343 -31.84 -11.27 -26.35
C ARG A 343 -30.48 -11.81 -25.89
N THR A 344 -29.42 -11.44 -26.59
CA THR A 344 -28.05 -11.89 -26.34
C THR A 344 -27.08 -10.71 -26.30
N LEU A 345 -26.12 -10.77 -25.37
CA LEU A 345 -25.07 -9.77 -25.22
C LEU A 345 -23.71 -10.47 -25.22
N GLU A 346 -22.85 -10.09 -26.17
CA GLU A 346 -21.47 -10.57 -26.22
C GLU A 346 -20.61 -9.68 -25.34
N LEU A 347 -20.03 -10.26 -24.29
CA LEU A 347 -19.14 -9.57 -23.36
C LEU A 347 -17.92 -10.44 -23.06
N TYR A 348 -16.84 -9.79 -22.67
CA TYR A 348 -15.76 -10.49 -22.00
C TYR A 348 -16.18 -10.79 -20.57
N PRO A 349 -16.00 -12.02 -20.05
CA PRO A 349 -16.23 -12.31 -18.64
C PRO A 349 -15.48 -11.34 -17.71
N PHE A 350 -14.29 -10.89 -18.11
CA PHE A 350 -13.53 -9.84 -17.40
C PHE A 350 -14.32 -8.55 -17.17
N GLN A 351 -15.24 -8.15 -18.05
CA GLN A 351 -16.05 -6.95 -17.85
C GLN A 351 -16.96 -7.05 -16.62
N LEU A 352 -17.39 -8.25 -16.23
CA LEU A 352 -18.14 -8.44 -14.99
C LEU A 352 -17.24 -8.29 -13.76
N HIS A 353 -16.04 -8.88 -13.79
CA HIS A 353 -15.03 -8.69 -12.74
C HIS A 353 -14.62 -7.21 -12.61
N SER A 354 -14.57 -6.49 -13.73
CA SER A 354 -14.25 -5.07 -13.79
C SER A 354 -15.20 -4.21 -12.96
N LEU A 355 -16.48 -4.60 -12.84
CA LEU A 355 -17.47 -3.88 -12.03
C LEU A 355 -17.15 -3.99 -10.55
N VAL A 356 -16.70 -5.16 -10.09
CA VAL A 356 -16.30 -5.37 -8.68
C VAL A 356 -15.06 -4.56 -8.35
N LEU A 357 -14.05 -4.59 -9.22
CA LEU A 357 -12.85 -3.78 -9.08
C LEU A 357 -13.17 -2.26 -9.08
N SER A 358 -14.06 -1.83 -9.96
CA SER A 358 -14.50 -0.43 -10.07
C SER A 358 -15.30 0.02 -8.85
N LEU A 359 -16.16 -0.85 -8.32
CA LEU A 359 -16.91 -0.58 -7.09
C LEU A 359 -15.96 -0.40 -5.91
N PHE A 360 -14.97 -1.29 -5.76
CA PHE A 360 -13.96 -1.17 -4.72
C PHE A 360 -13.12 0.11 -4.88
N ALA A 361 -12.63 0.37 -6.09
CA ALA A 361 -11.79 1.53 -6.40
C ALA A 361 -12.48 2.87 -6.11
N SER A 362 -13.81 2.94 -6.33
CA SER A 362 -14.59 4.16 -6.08
C SER A 362 -15.07 4.31 -4.63
N SER A 363 -15.36 3.20 -3.95
CA SER A 363 -15.89 3.23 -2.57
C SER A 363 -14.78 3.19 -1.52
N ILE A 364 -13.96 2.15 -1.52
CA ILE A 364 -12.93 1.86 -0.50
C ILE A 364 -11.60 2.51 -0.88
N GLY A 365 -11.25 2.54 -2.17
CA GLY A 365 -10.02 3.16 -2.67
C GLY A 365 -9.73 4.56 -2.08
N PRO A 366 -10.70 5.50 -2.05
CA PRO A 366 -10.49 6.86 -1.53
C PRO A 366 -10.16 6.93 -0.03
N PHE A 367 -10.43 5.87 0.74
CA PHE A 367 -10.05 5.81 2.14
C PHE A 367 -8.53 5.76 2.35
N GLY A 368 -7.75 5.28 1.38
CA GLY A 368 -6.29 5.41 1.39
C GLY A 368 -5.87 6.88 1.45
N GLY A 369 -6.48 7.72 0.63
CA GLY A 369 -6.24 9.16 0.64
C GLY A 369 -6.79 9.89 1.88
N PHE A 370 -7.89 9.40 2.48
CA PHE A 370 -8.35 9.92 3.78
C PHE A 370 -7.38 9.57 4.91
N PHE A 371 -6.86 8.34 4.93
CA PHE A 371 -5.86 7.90 5.90
C PHE A 371 -4.58 8.72 5.79
N ALA A 372 -4.04 8.87 4.57
CA ALA A 372 -2.88 9.71 4.30
C ALA A 372 -3.11 11.17 4.70
N SER A 373 -4.31 11.72 4.45
CA SER A 373 -4.69 13.05 4.92
C SER A 373 -4.70 13.13 6.45
N GLY A 374 -5.24 12.12 7.14
CA GLY A 374 -5.25 12.02 8.61
C GLY A 374 -3.85 12.02 9.19
N PHE A 375 -2.98 11.19 8.63
CA PHE A 375 -1.56 11.14 8.96
C PHE A 375 -0.92 12.52 8.86
N LYS A 376 -1.09 13.22 7.73
CA LYS A 376 -0.53 14.56 7.52
C LYS A 376 -1.02 15.57 8.57
N ARG A 377 -2.30 15.53 8.93
CA ARG A 377 -2.86 16.43 9.95
C ARG A 377 -2.33 16.14 11.35
N ALA A 378 -2.09 14.88 11.69
CA ALA A 378 -1.49 14.49 12.97
C ALA A 378 -0.09 15.13 13.15
N PHE A 379 0.71 15.21 12.08
CA PHE A 379 2.03 15.85 12.10
C PHE A 379 2.01 17.35 11.76
N ARG A 380 0.82 17.97 11.64
CA ARG A 380 0.64 19.38 11.25
C ARG A 380 1.32 19.75 9.92
N ILE A 381 1.42 18.79 8.99
CA ILE A 381 1.92 18.99 7.63
C ILE A 381 0.75 18.97 6.63
N LYS A 382 0.98 19.49 5.42
CA LYS A 382 -0.03 19.54 4.36
C LYS A 382 0.18 18.49 3.28
N ASP A 383 1.43 18.31 2.87
CA ASP A 383 1.89 17.42 1.80
C ASP A 383 3.11 16.63 2.33
N PHE A 384 3.34 15.40 1.86
CA PHE A 384 4.47 14.57 2.33
C PHE A 384 5.82 15.13 1.85
N ALA A 385 5.82 15.69 0.65
CA ALA A 385 6.95 16.41 0.06
C ALA A 385 6.45 17.42 -0.98
N ALA A 386 7.35 18.24 -1.50
CA ALA A 386 7.08 19.13 -2.63
C ALA A 386 7.85 18.64 -3.86
N THR A 387 7.43 17.50 -4.41
CA THR A 387 8.17 16.84 -5.48
C THR A 387 7.61 17.21 -6.86
N ILE A 388 6.29 17.37 -6.98
CA ILE A 388 5.61 17.71 -8.24
C ILE A 388 4.77 19.00 -8.06
N PRO A 389 4.98 20.03 -8.90
CA PRO A 389 4.23 21.29 -8.83
C PRO A 389 2.71 21.08 -8.89
N GLY A 390 1.99 21.66 -7.93
CA GLY A 390 0.54 21.53 -7.80
C GLY A 390 0.03 20.14 -7.36
N HIS A 391 0.93 19.16 -7.20
CA HIS A 391 0.59 17.76 -7.00
C HIS A 391 1.16 17.13 -5.70
N GLY A 392 2.05 17.79 -4.97
CA GLY A 392 2.55 17.28 -3.68
C GLY A 392 3.69 16.27 -3.84
N GLY A 393 3.82 15.34 -2.88
CA GLY A 393 4.85 14.29 -2.87
C GLY A 393 4.45 13.05 -3.68
N PHE A 394 5.37 12.09 -3.78
CA PHE A 394 5.05 10.78 -4.35
C PHE A 394 4.02 10.03 -3.50
N VAL A 395 4.12 10.09 -2.17
CA VAL A 395 3.17 9.41 -1.26
C VAL A 395 1.74 9.93 -1.45
N ASP A 396 1.59 11.25 -1.69
CA ASP A 396 0.30 11.88 -1.97
C ASP A 396 -0.38 11.39 -3.27
N ARG A 397 0.35 10.67 -4.13
CA ARG A 397 -0.14 10.17 -5.43
C ARG A 397 -0.44 8.68 -5.42
N PHE A 398 0.19 7.94 -4.51
CA PHE A 398 0.10 6.49 -4.43
C PHE A 398 -0.65 5.99 -3.18
N ASP A 399 -1.14 6.89 -2.32
CA ASP A 399 -1.89 6.54 -1.10
C ASP A 399 -3.14 5.67 -1.36
N CYS A 400 -3.95 6.00 -2.35
CA CYS A 400 -5.09 5.18 -2.78
C CYS A 400 -4.64 3.91 -3.53
N GLN A 401 -3.50 3.97 -4.24
CA GLN A 401 -2.98 2.85 -5.05
C GLN A 401 -2.49 1.69 -4.18
N ILE A 402 -1.94 1.97 -3.00
CA ILE A 402 -1.48 0.96 -2.04
C ILE A 402 -2.61 -0.02 -1.70
N ILE A 403 -3.79 0.50 -1.34
CA ILE A 403 -4.95 -0.34 -0.99
C ILE A 403 -5.47 -1.07 -2.23
N MET A 404 -5.51 -0.39 -3.38
CA MET A 404 -5.99 -1.00 -4.62
C MET A 404 -5.11 -2.16 -5.09
N ALA A 405 -3.78 -2.04 -4.96
CA ALA A 405 -2.84 -3.10 -5.33
C ALA A 405 -3.04 -4.37 -4.49
N LEU A 406 -3.19 -4.21 -3.17
CA LEU A 406 -3.48 -5.32 -2.26
C LEU A 406 -4.80 -5.99 -2.59
N PHE A 407 -5.87 -5.20 -2.78
CA PHE A 407 -7.18 -5.75 -3.12
C PHE A 407 -7.16 -6.50 -4.45
N THR A 408 -6.50 -5.93 -5.47
CA THR A 408 -6.40 -6.57 -6.78
C THR A 408 -5.72 -7.93 -6.68
N ASN A 409 -4.63 -8.05 -5.94
CA ASN A 409 -3.94 -9.32 -5.77
C ASN A 409 -4.79 -10.38 -5.06
N VAL A 410 -5.47 -10.00 -3.97
CA VAL A 410 -6.43 -10.87 -3.26
C VAL A 410 -7.57 -11.28 -4.18
N TYR A 411 -8.07 -10.35 -5.00
CA TYR A 411 -9.15 -10.61 -5.94
C TYR A 411 -8.74 -11.60 -7.03
N ILE A 412 -7.54 -11.43 -7.61
CA ILE A 412 -7.01 -12.33 -8.64
C ILE A 412 -6.83 -13.73 -8.06
N SER A 413 -6.13 -13.85 -6.94
CA SER A 413 -5.89 -15.13 -6.25
C SER A 413 -7.16 -15.88 -5.86
N THR A 414 -8.26 -15.17 -5.59
CA THR A 414 -9.51 -15.79 -5.18
C THR A 414 -10.43 -16.12 -6.36
N PHE A 415 -10.56 -15.22 -7.34
CA PHE A 415 -11.63 -15.28 -8.34
C PHE A 415 -11.17 -15.39 -9.79
N ALA A 416 -9.94 -14.96 -10.11
CA ALA A 416 -9.46 -14.88 -11.50
C ALA A 416 -8.29 -15.82 -11.81
N HIS A 417 -7.61 -16.34 -10.79
CA HIS A 417 -6.58 -17.36 -10.95
C HIS A 417 -7.23 -18.69 -11.36
N VAL A 418 -7.11 -19.01 -12.64
CA VAL A 418 -7.46 -20.33 -13.17
C VAL A 418 -6.21 -21.18 -13.09
N ALA A 419 -6.34 -22.41 -12.59
CA ALA A 419 -5.23 -23.33 -12.41
C ALA A 419 -4.52 -23.56 -13.77
N SER A 420 -3.28 -23.10 -13.90
CA SER A 420 -2.50 -23.34 -15.11
C SER A 420 -2.23 -24.84 -15.23
N PRO A 421 -2.27 -25.43 -16.44
CA PRO A 421 -1.98 -26.86 -16.62
C PRO A 421 -0.63 -27.27 -16.01
N HIS A 422 0.36 -26.36 -16.02
CA HIS A 422 1.64 -26.56 -15.38
C HIS A 422 1.55 -26.61 -13.84
N ARG A 423 0.77 -25.72 -13.20
CA ARG A 423 0.54 -25.78 -11.74
C ARG A 423 -0.33 -26.97 -11.35
N ILE A 424 -1.34 -27.33 -12.15
CA ILE A 424 -2.11 -28.57 -11.95
C ILE A 424 -1.16 -29.76 -12.04
N LEU A 425 -0.30 -29.80 -13.05
CA LEU A 425 0.69 -30.87 -13.19
C LEU A 425 1.66 -30.90 -12.01
N GLN A 426 2.17 -29.75 -11.54
CA GLN A 426 3.02 -29.68 -10.35
C GLN A 426 2.28 -30.14 -9.08
N GLN A 427 1.01 -29.77 -8.91
CA GLN A 427 0.17 -30.22 -7.80
C GLN A 427 -0.06 -31.73 -7.86
N VAL A 428 -0.31 -32.28 -9.06
CA VAL A 428 -0.47 -33.72 -9.31
C VAL A 428 0.85 -34.48 -9.08
N LEU A 429 1.99 -33.88 -9.45
CA LEU A 429 3.32 -34.44 -9.20
C LEU A 429 3.71 -34.38 -7.71
N ALA A 430 3.12 -33.46 -6.94
CA ALA A 430 3.30 -33.37 -5.50
C ALA A 430 2.40 -34.34 -4.70
N LEU A 431 1.38 -34.94 -5.32
CA LEU A 431 0.54 -35.96 -4.69
C LEU A 431 1.34 -37.25 -4.38
N THR A 432 0.88 -37.98 -3.36
CA THR A 432 1.32 -39.35 -3.08
C THR A 432 1.03 -40.26 -4.29
N PRO A 433 1.77 -41.37 -4.45
CA PRO A 433 1.61 -42.27 -5.60
C PRO A 433 0.16 -42.76 -5.78
N GLU A 434 -0.53 -43.06 -4.69
CA GLU A 434 -1.91 -43.55 -4.66
C GLU A 434 -2.91 -42.49 -5.14
N SER A 435 -2.84 -41.28 -4.60
CA SER A 435 -3.71 -40.16 -5.00
C SER A 435 -3.44 -39.69 -6.43
N ARG A 436 -2.19 -39.83 -6.91
CA ARG A 436 -1.84 -39.54 -8.30
C ARG A 436 -2.48 -40.53 -9.26
N GLU A 437 -2.48 -41.82 -8.92
CA GLU A 437 -3.14 -42.85 -9.73
C GLU A 437 -4.66 -42.67 -9.75
N GLU A 438 -5.26 -42.31 -8.61
CA GLU A 438 -6.69 -41.97 -8.51
C GLU A 438 -7.04 -40.75 -9.38
N PHE A 439 -6.26 -39.68 -9.30
CA PHE A 439 -6.43 -38.49 -10.16
C PHE A 439 -6.36 -38.85 -11.64
N LEU A 440 -5.37 -39.66 -12.06
CA LEU A 440 -5.24 -40.10 -13.45
C LEU A 440 -6.41 -41.00 -13.89
N ARG A 441 -6.95 -41.85 -13.01
CA ARG A 441 -8.16 -42.64 -13.28
C ARG A 441 -9.38 -41.75 -13.46
N LEU A 442 -9.59 -40.77 -12.58
CA LEU A 442 -10.68 -39.79 -12.69
C LEU A 442 -10.58 -38.96 -13.98
N LEU A 443 -9.37 -38.50 -14.31
CA LEU A 443 -9.09 -37.76 -15.55
C LEU A 443 -9.37 -38.62 -16.78
N ARG A 444 -8.88 -39.86 -16.80
CA ARG A 444 -9.12 -40.82 -17.90
C ARG A 444 -10.61 -41.10 -18.11
N ASN A 445 -11.38 -41.21 -17.02
CA ASN A 445 -12.82 -41.45 -17.09
C ASN A 445 -13.59 -40.23 -17.63
N HIS A 446 -13.11 -39.01 -17.37
CA HIS A 446 -13.74 -37.77 -17.87
C HIS A 446 -13.30 -37.35 -19.27
N VAL A 447 -12.11 -37.77 -19.73
CA VAL A 447 -11.60 -37.46 -21.08
C VAL A 447 -12.11 -38.46 -22.14
N LYS A 448 -12.59 -39.64 -21.71
CA LYS A 448 -13.18 -40.66 -22.60
C LYS A 448 -14.72 -40.59 -22.73
N ALA A 449 -15.36 -39.72 -21.97
CA ALA A 449 -16.77 -39.34 -22.12
C ALA A 449 -16.86 -38.06 -22.94
#